data_AF-A0A1I5H5V2-F1
#
_entry.id   AF-A0A1I5H5V2-F1
#
_cell.length_a   1.000
_cell.length_b   1.000
_cell.length_c   1.000
_cell.angle_alpha   90.00
_cell.angle_beta   90.00
_cell.angle_gamma   90.00
#
_symmetry.space_group_name_H-M   'P 1'
#
loop_
_entity.id
_entity.type
_entity.pdbx_description
1 polymer ?
#
loop_
_entity_poly.entity_id
_entity_poly.type
_entity_poly.pdbx_seq_one_letter_code
_entity_poly.pdbx_strand_id
1 'polypeptide(L)'
;MNKKTFILILLFSLFLIAFNILYFIYIDFKGANSATWISYGFIHLSYIVFILSIFLIKKSKADNSYDIATAFVTWKYFCTAYAVGVGCIFKTTLVPQGLSFAIRDLQEPFWPLLTQTIIAVTFIAWWLASLWANEVTAESMARQEQDHQFIKNGSLMLNGIVCNTSDEKIRRVVERCYDVMSSSPERSHASVQQLEQKILDAIGDMERASRNGNTEGLTRLADDVTGMLRDRNRILQMNH
;
A
#
# COMPACT_ATOMS: atom_id res chain seq x y z
N MET A 1 1.58 -3.81 19.74
CA MET A 1 1.12 -4.86 18.80
C MET A 1 -0.39 -5.04 18.97
N ASN A 2 -1.17 -5.07 17.88
CA ASN A 2 -2.63 -5.19 17.98
C ASN A 2 -3.06 -6.63 18.32
N LYS A 3 -4.18 -6.81 19.03
CA LYS A 3 -4.73 -8.13 19.40
C LYS A 3 -4.89 -9.08 18.20
N LYS A 4 -5.33 -8.55 17.04
CA LYS A 4 -5.46 -9.32 15.79
C LYS A 4 -4.11 -9.83 15.28
N THR A 5 -3.09 -8.97 15.25
CA THR A 5 -1.73 -9.32 14.83
C THR A 5 -1.13 -10.38 15.76
N PHE A 6 -1.32 -10.24 17.07
CA PHE A 6 -0.86 -11.24 18.05
C PHE A 6 -1.51 -12.62 17.82
N ILE A 7 -2.82 -12.66 17.60
CA ILE A 7 -3.55 -13.92 17.33
C ILE A 7 -3.06 -14.56 16.02
N LEU A 8 -2.81 -13.78 14.97
CA LEU A 8 -2.27 -14.30 13.71
C LEU A 8 -0.88 -14.90 13.88
N ILE A 9 0.02 -14.22 14.60
CA ILE A 9 1.36 -14.76 14.89
C ILE A 9 1.26 -16.05 15.69
N LEU A 10 0.41 -16.10 16.71
CA LEU A 10 0.17 -17.31 17.51
C LEU A 10 -0.31 -18.47 16.62
N LEU A 11 -1.30 -18.22 15.76
CA LEU A 11 -1.83 -19.20 14.82
C LEU A 11 -0.75 -19.75 13.89
N PHE A 12 0.06 -18.88 13.28
CA PHE A 12 1.16 -19.30 12.41
C PHE A 12 2.29 -19.98 13.19
N SER A 13 2.47 -19.68 14.48
CA SER A 13 3.48 -20.33 15.33
C SER A 13 3.12 -21.79 15.63
N LEU A 14 1.83 -22.14 15.69
CA LEU A 14 1.39 -23.53 15.85
C LEU A 14 1.86 -24.42 14.70
N PHE A 15 1.85 -23.88 13.47
CA PHE A 15 2.40 -24.60 12.31
C PHE A 15 3.88 -24.91 12.50
N LEU A 16 4.69 -23.94 12.95
CA LEU A 16 6.12 -24.13 13.15
C LEU A 16 6.41 -25.16 14.24
N ILE A 17 5.63 -25.16 15.32
CA ILE A 17 5.71 -26.13 16.42
C ILE A 17 5.41 -27.54 15.88
N ALA A 18 4.29 -27.70 15.16
CA ALA A 18 3.90 -28.98 14.57
C ALA A 18 4.95 -29.48 13.58
N PHE A 19 5.48 -28.62 12.72
CA PHE A 19 6.54 -28.94 11.77
C PHE A 19 7.81 -29.42 12.49
N ASN A 20 8.25 -28.73 13.54
CA ASN A 20 9.44 -29.13 14.29
C ASN A 20 9.26 -30.50 14.96
N ILE A 21 8.11 -30.75 15.60
CA ILE A 21 7.81 -32.05 16.20
C ILE A 21 7.88 -33.15 15.13
N LEU A 22 7.21 -32.96 13.99
CA LEU A 22 7.23 -33.93 12.90
C LEU A 22 8.63 -34.14 12.32
N TYR A 23 9.41 -33.08 12.17
CA TYR A 23 10.77 -33.13 11.63
C TYR A 23 11.73 -33.91 12.53
N PHE A 24 11.72 -33.64 13.85
CA PHE A 24 12.60 -34.34 14.78
C PHE A 24 12.20 -35.81 14.97
N ILE A 25 10.90 -36.12 15.01
CA ILE A 25 10.42 -37.50 14.94
C ILE A 25 10.99 -38.18 13.68
N TYR A 26 10.87 -37.53 12.51
CA TYR A 26 11.34 -38.09 11.25
C TYR A 26 12.86 -38.29 11.18
N ILE A 27 13.65 -37.33 11.68
CA ILE A 27 15.11 -37.42 11.73
C ILE A 27 15.58 -38.55 12.62
N ASP A 28 14.97 -38.73 13.80
CA ASP A 28 15.35 -39.80 14.72
C ASP A 28 15.15 -41.19 14.08
N PHE A 29 14.19 -41.34 13.17
CA PHE A 29 13.95 -42.59 12.43
C PHE A 29 14.90 -42.84 11.25
N LYS A 30 15.45 -41.79 10.61
CA LYS A 30 16.12 -41.90 9.30
C LYS A 30 17.57 -41.41 9.29
N GLY A 31 18.01 -40.70 10.33
CA GLY A 31 19.30 -40.03 10.40
C GLY A 31 19.31 -38.70 9.64
N ALA A 32 20.03 -37.71 10.19
CA ALA A 32 20.16 -36.39 9.57
C ALA A 32 21.34 -36.36 8.59
N ASN A 33 21.17 -35.69 7.45
CA ASN A 33 22.26 -35.38 6.52
C ASN A 33 22.35 -33.87 6.26
N SER A 34 23.42 -33.39 5.63
CA SER A 34 23.60 -31.96 5.36
C SER A 34 22.47 -31.36 4.51
N ALA A 35 21.89 -32.14 3.59
CA ALA A 35 20.79 -31.72 2.74
C ALA A 35 19.48 -31.48 3.51
N THR A 36 19.17 -32.31 4.52
CA THR A 36 18.00 -32.13 5.39
C THR A 36 18.13 -30.87 6.25
N TRP A 37 19.34 -30.57 6.72
CA TRP A 37 19.62 -29.36 7.51
C TRP A 37 19.52 -28.08 6.68
N ILE A 38 20.06 -28.09 5.45
CA ILE A 38 19.94 -26.96 4.52
C ILE A 38 18.47 -26.66 4.23
N SER A 39 17.70 -27.70 3.89
CA SER A 39 16.27 -27.56 3.62
C SER A 39 15.49 -27.04 4.84
N TYR A 40 15.80 -27.57 6.02
CA TYR A 40 15.24 -27.10 7.29
C TYR A 40 15.53 -25.62 7.54
N GLY A 41 16.77 -25.18 7.31
CA GLY A 41 17.18 -23.79 7.44
C GLY A 41 16.41 -22.85 6.52
N PHE A 42 16.25 -23.20 5.23
CA PHE A 42 15.49 -22.40 4.28
C PHE A 42 13.98 -22.35 4.59
N ILE A 43 13.40 -23.44 5.10
CA ILE A 43 12.01 -23.46 5.59
C ILE A 43 11.85 -22.45 6.74
N HIS A 44 12.78 -22.44 7.70
CA HIS A 44 12.74 -21.49 8.82
C HIS A 44 12.96 -20.05 8.36
N LEU A 45 13.90 -19.83 7.43
CA LEU A 45 14.15 -18.51 6.85
C LEU A 45 12.89 -17.95 6.17
N SER A 46 12.24 -18.76 5.32
CA SER A 46 11.01 -18.34 4.63
C SER A 46 9.86 -18.08 5.60
N TYR A 47 9.76 -18.86 6.66
CA TYR A 47 8.79 -18.63 7.74
C TYR A 47 9.05 -17.31 8.48
N ILE A 48 10.29 -17.04 8.85
CA ILE A 48 10.67 -15.78 9.53
C ILE A 48 10.33 -14.60 8.63
N VAL A 49 10.67 -14.66 7.34
CA VAL A 49 10.32 -13.61 6.36
C VAL A 49 8.81 -13.40 6.27
N PHE A 50 8.02 -14.47 6.27
CA PHE A 50 6.56 -14.39 6.28
C PHE A 50 6.01 -13.74 7.56
N ILE A 51 6.55 -14.05 8.74
CA ILE A 51 6.14 -13.38 9.97
C ILE A 51 6.57 -11.91 9.99
N LEU A 52 7.79 -11.60 9.53
CA LEU A 52 8.28 -10.23 9.43
C LEU A 52 7.44 -9.38 8.48
N SER A 53 6.92 -9.96 7.39
CA SER A 53 6.06 -9.23 6.45
C SER A 53 4.78 -8.70 7.12
N ILE A 54 4.20 -9.46 8.05
CA ILE A 54 3.01 -9.05 8.83
C ILE A 54 3.29 -7.77 9.64
N PHE A 55 4.54 -7.56 10.07
CA PHE A 55 4.95 -6.35 10.79
C PHE A 55 5.29 -5.18 9.86
N LEU A 56 5.78 -5.47 8.65
CA LEU A 56 6.16 -4.46 7.66
C LEU A 56 4.96 -3.85 6.93
N ILE A 57 3.79 -4.47 7.03
CA ILE A 57 2.50 -3.91 6.64
C ILE A 57 2.22 -2.66 7.50
N LYS A 58 2.61 -1.48 7.00
CA LYS A 58 2.26 -0.20 7.61
C LYS A 58 0.75 -0.01 7.49
N LYS A 59 0.07 0.34 8.59
CA LYS A 59 -1.30 0.88 8.52
C LYS A 59 -1.29 2.19 7.74
N SER A 60 -1.41 2.12 6.42
CA SER A 60 -1.69 3.29 5.61
C SER A 60 -3.16 3.67 5.78
N LYS A 61 -3.46 4.97 5.85
CA LYS A 61 -4.84 5.47 5.71
C LYS A 61 -5.35 5.32 4.27
N ALA A 62 -4.44 5.20 3.31
CA ALA A 62 -4.73 4.92 1.91
C ALA A 62 -4.76 3.39 1.70
N ASP A 63 -5.97 2.90 1.44
CA ASP A 63 -6.35 1.62 0.87
C ASP A 63 -5.66 0.34 1.40
N ASN A 64 -6.44 -0.44 2.16
CA ASN A 64 -6.08 -1.72 2.81
C ASN A 64 -5.67 -2.84 1.80
N SER A 65 -5.68 -2.54 0.51
CA SER A 65 -5.46 -3.45 -0.61
C SER A 65 -3.97 -3.75 -0.87
N TYR A 66 -3.07 -2.79 -0.66
CA TYR A 66 -1.62 -2.93 -0.90
C TYR A 66 -0.92 -3.81 0.15
N ASP A 67 -1.42 -3.72 1.37
CA ASP A 67 -0.97 -4.49 2.53
C ASP A 67 -1.23 -5.99 2.34
N ILE A 68 -2.37 -6.34 1.76
CA ILE A 68 -2.77 -7.71 1.46
C ILE A 68 -1.92 -8.30 0.33
N ALA A 69 -1.60 -7.52 -0.69
CA ALA A 69 -0.75 -7.96 -1.80
C ALA A 69 0.66 -8.32 -1.32
N THR A 70 1.25 -7.50 -0.45
CA THR A 70 2.59 -7.73 0.11
C THR A 70 2.63 -8.98 1.00
N ALA A 71 1.61 -9.16 1.86
CA ALA A 71 1.46 -10.37 2.66
C ALA A 71 1.35 -11.63 1.78
N PHE A 72 0.57 -11.56 0.71
CA PHE A 72 0.33 -12.67 -0.20
C PHE A 72 1.58 -13.11 -0.97
N VAL A 73 2.45 -12.17 -1.35
CA VAL A 73 3.75 -12.48 -1.98
C VAL A 73 4.64 -13.27 -1.02
N THR A 74 4.74 -12.85 0.23
CA THR A 74 5.55 -13.56 1.24
C THR A 74 4.96 -14.91 1.64
N TRP A 75 3.62 -15.04 1.66
CA TRP A 75 2.93 -16.32 1.85
C TRP A 75 3.25 -17.31 0.73
N LYS A 76 3.18 -16.88 -0.52
CA LYS A 76 3.53 -17.72 -1.69
C LYS A 76 4.97 -18.22 -1.60
N TYR A 77 5.90 -17.33 -1.27
CA TYR A 77 7.30 -17.71 -1.09
C TYR A 77 7.47 -18.77 -0.01
N PHE A 78 6.86 -18.58 1.16
CA PHE A 78 6.85 -19.58 2.22
C PHE A 78 6.30 -20.93 1.75
N CYS A 79 5.14 -20.96 1.09
CA CYS A 79 4.56 -22.20 0.56
C CYS A 79 5.47 -22.89 -0.45
N THR A 80 6.11 -22.14 -1.35
CA THR A 80 7.04 -22.69 -2.35
C THR A 80 8.31 -23.23 -1.70
N ALA A 81 8.93 -22.46 -0.81
CA ALA A 81 10.13 -22.89 -0.08
C ALA A 81 9.85 -24.12 0.80
N TYR A 82 8.68 -24.16 1.45
CA TYR A 82 8.20 -25.29 2.22
C TYR A 82 8.01 -26.55 1.37
N ALA A 83 7.25 -26.45 0.26
CA ALA A 83 6.99 -27.59 -0.61
C ALA A 83 8.28 -28.17 -1.21
N VAL A 84 9.18 -27.30 -1.69
CA VAL A 84 10.48 -27.72 -2.25
C VAL A 84 11.38 -28.30 -1.15
N GLY A 85 11.42 -27.68 0.03
CA GLY A 85 12.26 -28.13 1.15
C GLY A 85 11.83 -29.49 1.68
N VAL A 86 10.53 -29.70 1.87
CA VAL A 86 9.96 -31.00 2.23
C VAL A 86 10.24 -32.03 1.14
N GLY A 87 10.07 -31.68 -0.15
CA GLY A 87 10.41 -32.56 -1.26
C GLY A 87 11.89 -32.99 -1.28
N CYS A 88 12.81 -32.06 -1.00
CA CYS A 88 14.24 -32.37 -0.85
C CYS A 88 14.50 -33.32 0.33
N ILE A 89 13.87 -33.07 1.49
CA ILE A 89 13.99 -33.93 2.67
C ILE A 89 13.54 -35.36 2.34
N PHE A 90 12.36 -35.55 1.74
CA PHE A 90 11.84 -36.88 1.37
C PHE A 90 12.67 -37.58 0.29
N LYS A 91 13.16 -36.86 -0.72
CA LYS A 91 13.98 -37.45 -1.80
C LYS A 91 15.30 -38.01 -1.27
N THR A 92 15.95 -37.29 -0.35
CA THR A 92 17.26 -37.70 0.19
C THR A 92 17.19 -38.96 1.06
N THR A 93 16.04 -39.26 1.66
CA THR A 93 15.82 -40.35 2.62
C THR A 93 15.13 -41.61 2.04
N LEU A 94 14.51 -41.51 0.86
CA LEU A 94 13.80 -42.64 0.21
C LEU A 94 14.66 -43.45 -0.79
N VAL A 95 15.87 -42.98 -1.13
CA VAL A 95 16.75 -43.69 -2.08
C VAL A 95 17.52 -44.82 -1.34
N PRO A 96 17.36 -46.11 -1.76
CA PRO A 96 17.98 -47.25 -1.09
C PRO A 96 19.51 -47.15 -1.00
N GLN A 97 20.06 -47.61 0.12
CA GLN A 97 21.47 -47.46 0.53
C GLN A 97 22.48 -48.29 -0.29
N GLY A 98 22.04 -49.08 -1.29
CA GLY A 98 22.85 -50.15 -1.89
C GLY A 98 23.71 -49.81 -3.12
N LEU A 99 23.49 -48.69 -3.83
CA LEU A 99 24.22 -48.42 -5.09
C LEU A 99 24.87 -47.02 -5.18
N SER A 100 24.70 -46.19 -4.14
CA SER A 100 25.06 -44.78 -4.19
C SER A 100 25.89 -44.41 -2.97
N PHE A 101 27.13 -44.93 -2.88
CA PHE A 101 28.07 -44.53 -1.81
C PHE A 101 29.23 -43.70 -2.37
N ALA A 102 29.63 -43.91 -3.64
CA ALA A 102 30.78 -43.23 -4.23
C ALA A 102 30.46 -41.89 -4.94
N ILE A 103 29.22 -41.66 -5.39
CA ILE A 103 28.79 -40.43 -6.09
C ILE A 103 28.01 -39.49 -5.14
N ARG A 104 27.65 -39.99 -3.94
CA ARG A 104 26.63 -39.40 -3.07
C ARG A 104 27.18 -38.29 -2.17
N ASP A 105 28.33 -38.48 -1.52
CA ASP A 105 28.91 -37.45 -0.63
C ASP A 105 29.34 -36.15 -1.32
N LEU A 106 29.58 -36.17 -2.64
CA LEU A 106 30.07 -34.98 -3.37
C LEU A 106 28.94 -34.07 -3.89
N GLN A 107 27.68 -34.52 -3.91
CA GLN A 107 26.58 -33.83 -4.62
C GLN A 107 25.28 -33.67 -3.79
N GLU A 108 25.19 -34.28 -2.61
CA GLU A 108 23.97 -34.28 -1.76
C GLU A 108 23.55 -32.89 -1.23
N PRO A 109 24.43 -32.00 -0.73
CA PRO A 109 23.99 -30.67 -0.27
C PRO A 109 23.75 -29.68 -1.41
N PHE A 110 24.29 -29.95 -2.61
CA PHE A 110 24.28 -28.99 -3.71
C PHE A 110 22.87 -28.70 -4.23
N TRP A 111 22.04 -29.74 -4.40
CA TRP A 111 20.71 -29.59 -4.99
C TRP A 111 19.72 -28.82 -4.11
N PRO A 112 19.55 -29.12 -2.81
CA PRO A 112 18.72 -28.31 -1.92
C PRO A 112 19.23 -26.88 -1.81
N LEU A 113 20.56 -26.69 -1.70
CA LEU A 113 21.16 -25.37 -1.62
C LEU A 113 20.88 -24.55 -2.88
N LEU A 114 21.14 -25.10 -4.07
CA LEU A 114 20.94 -24.42 -5.34
C LEU A 114 19.48 -24.03 -5.56
N THR A 115 18.57 -24.99 -5.40
CA THR A 115 17.13 -24.76 -5.65
C THR A 115 16.52 -23.75 -4.67
N GLN A 116 16.81 -23.90 -3.37
CA GLN A 116 16.30 -22.97 -2.36
C GLN A 116 16.93 -21.57 -2.49
N THR A 117 18.21 -21.47 -2.87
CA THR A 117 18.86 -20.19 -3.12
C THR A 117 18.24 -19.47 -4.32
N ILE A 118 17.96 -20.17 -5.43
CA ILE A 118 17.30 -19.57 -6.60
C ILE A 118 15.90 -19.08 -6.23
N ILE A 119 15.13 -19.86 -5.46
CA ILE A 119 13.79 -19.46 -5.00
C ILE A 119 13.88 -18.24 -4.07
N ALA A 120 14.87 -18.19 -3.16
CA ALA A 120 15.08 -17.05 -2.28
C ALA A 120 15.48 -15.78 -3.05
N VAL A 121 16.41 -15.87 -4.01
CA VAL A 121 16.87 -14.72 -4.80
C VAL A 121 15.75 -14.17 -5.67
N THR A 122 15.00 -15.04 -6.35
CA THR A 122 13.85 -14.62 -7.18
C THR A 122 12.75 -13.98 -6.34
N PHE A 123 12.48 -14.51 -5.15
CA PHE A 123 11.58 -13.89 -4.19
C PHE A 123 12.06 -12.51 -3.74
N ILE A 124 13.33 -12.34 -3.35
CA ILE A 124 13.86 -11.05 -2.89
C ILE A 124 13.73 -10.00 -3.99
N ALA A 125 14.09 -10.34 -5.23
CA ALA A 125 13.94 -9.44 -6.37
C ALA A 125 12.48 -9.01 -6.58
N TRP A 126 11.54 -9.97 -6.55
CA TRP A 126 10.11 -9.69 -6.68
C TRP A 126 9.59 -8.84 -5.52
N TRP A 127 9.98 -9.15 -4.29
CA TRP A 127 9.52 -8.47 -3.09
C TRP A 127 10.00 -7.01 -3.06
N LEU A 128 11.25 -6.76 -3.40
CA LEU A 128 11.79 -5.39 -3.53
C LEU A 128 11.09 -4.61 -4.64
N ALA A 129 10.83 -5.22 -5.81
CA ALA A 129 10.07 -4.58 -6.88
C ALA A 129 8.65 -4.21 -6.43
N SER A 130 7.98 -5.09 -5.68
CA SER A 130 6.65 -4.82 -5.13
C SER A 130 6.67 -3.68 -4.12
N LEU A 131 7.68 -3.62 -3.24
CA LEU A 131 7.80 -2.52 -2.29
C LEU A 131 8.02 -1.18 -2.99
N TRP A 132 8.85 -1.15 -4.04
CA TRP A 132 9.08 0.05 -4.83
C TRP A 132 7.83 0.50 -5.59
N ALA A 133 7.12 -0.43 -6.22
CA ALA A 133 5.86 -0.14 -6.90
C ALA A 133 4.79 0.39 -5.93
N ASN A 134 4.72 -0.16 -4.72
CA ASN A 134 3.80 0.31 -3.69
C ASN A 134 4.14 1.75 -3.24
N GLU A 135 5.42 2.10 -3.09
CA GLU A 135 5.82 3.46 -2.71
C GLU A 135 5.43 4.48 -3.78
N VAL A 136 5.74 4.19 -5.05
CA VAL A 136 5.37 5.05 -6.20
C VAL A 136 3.85 5.21 -6.29
N THR A 137 3.12 4.12 -6.07
CA THR A 137 1.64 4.15 -6.11
C THR A 137 1.09 4.92 -4.92
N ALA A 138 1.61 4.72 -3.72
CA ALA A 138 1.20 5.47 -2.53
C ALA A 138 1.47 6.97 -2.68
N GLU A 139 2.59 7.35 -3.29
CA GLU A 139 2.89 8.75 -3.61
C GLU A 139 1.89 9.32 -4.62
N SER A 140 1.56 8.58 -5.69
CA SER A 140 0.56 9.01 -6.66
C SER A 140 -0.84 9.15 -6.05
N MET A 141 -1.24 8.24 -5.15
CA MET A 141 -2.51 8.30 -4.45
C MET A 141 -2.55 9.45 -3.43
N ALA A 142 -1.43 9.71 -2.74
CA ALA A 142 -1.33 10.85 -1.83
C ALA A 142 -1.42 12.19 -2.58
N ARG A 143 -0.82 12.29 -3.77
CA ARG A 143 -0.98 13.45 -4.66
C ARG A 143 -2.41 13.58 -5.14
N GLN A 144 -3.03 12.48 -5.58
CA GLN A 144 -4.43 12.48 -6.03
C GLN A 144 -5.41 12.86 -4.91
N GLU A 145 -5.19 12.42 -3.67
CA GLU A 145 -6.00 12.82 -2.52
C GLU A 145 -5.80 14.30 -2.17
N GLN A 146 -4.59 14.85 -2.32
CA GLN A 146 -4.36 16.30 -2.22
C GLN A 146 -5.08 17.06 -3.34
N ASP A 147 -5.07 16.53 -4.57
CA ASP A 147 -5.74 17.13 -5.72
C ASP A 147 -7.27 17.22 -5.51
N HIS A 148 -7.87 16.20 -4.87
CA HIS A 148 -9.30 16.18 -4.54
C HIS A 148 -9.70 17.15 -3.40
N GLN A 149 -8.77 17.56 -2.55
CA GLN A 149 -9.09 18.41 -1.39
C GLN A 149 -9.47 19.84 -1.79
N PHE A 150 -8.97 20.36 -2.90
CA PHE A 150 -9.27 21.72 -3.33
C PHE A 150 -10.77 21.93 -3.58
N ILE A 151 -11.37 21.13 -4.45
CA ILE A 151 -12.81 21.23 -4.78
C ILE A 151 -13.66 20.99 -3.53
N LYS A 152 -13.33 19.94 -2.76
CA LYS A 152 -14.08 19.59 -1.55
C LYS A 152 -14.03 20.71 -0.51
N ASN A 153 -12.86 21.25 -0.20
CA ASN A 153 -12.70 22.31 0.80
C ASN A 153 -13.37 23.59 0.33
N GLY A 154 -13.17 23.98 -0.93
CA GLY A 154 -13.80 25.17 -1.52
C GLY A 154 -15.33 25.10 -1.52
N SER A 155 -15.90 23.96 -1.93
CA SER A 155 -17.34 23.73 -1.89
C SER A 155 -17.90 23.76 -0.46
N LEU A 156 -17.21 23.18 0.51
CA LEU A 156 -17.63 23.24 1.92
C LEU A 156 -17.64 24.67 2.47
N MET A 157 -16.60 25.46 2.18
CA MET A 157 -16.53 26.86 2.61
C MET A 157 -17.64 27.70 1.99
N LEU A 158 -17.86 27.58 0.67
CA LEU A 158 -18.92 28.29 -0.04
C LEU A 158 -20.32 27.89 0.47
N ASN A 159 -20.56 26.59 0.68
CA ASN A 159 -21.83 26.12 1.26
C ASN A 159 -22.04 26.64 2.69
N GLY A 160 -20.97 26.73 3.48
CA GLY A 160 -21.01 27.36 4.80
C GLY A 160 -21.49 28.82 4.74
N ILE A 161 -21.05 29.58 3.74
CA ILE A 161 -21.52 30.96 3.53
C ILE A 161 -23.00 31.00 3.12
N VAL A 162 -23.42 30.11 2.21
CA VAL A 162 -24.82 29.99 1.75
C VAL A 162 -25.76 29.70 2.91
N CYS A 163 -25.42 28.74 3.78
CA CYS A 163 -26.27 28.36 4.92
C CYS A 163 -26.34 29.44 6.01
N ASN A 164 -25.31 30.28 6.15
CA ASN A 164 -25.21 31.26 7.23
C ASN A 164 -25.67 32.68 6.83
N THR A 165 -25.96 32.90 5.55
CA THR A 165 -26.47 34.19 5.05
C THR A 165 -28.00 34.21 5.07
N SER A 166 -28.58 35.32 5.56
CA SER A 166 -30.03 35.58 5.47
C SER A 166 -30.43 36.47 4.29
N ASP A 167 -29.46 37.10 3.62
CA ASP A 167 -29.69 37.94 2.43
C ASP A 167 -29.77 37.07 1.16
N GLU A 168 -30.96 37.03 0.55
CA GLU A 168 -31.24 36.29 -0.68
C GLU A 168 -30.33 36.70 -1.87
N LYS A 169 -29.92 37.97 -1.94
CA LYS A 169 -29.02 38.43 -3.02
C LYS A 169 -27.63 37.86 -2.84
N ILE A 170 -27.10 37.90 -1.62
CA ILE A 170 -25.80 37.29 -1.29
C ILE A 170 -25.86 35.79 -1.55
N ARG A 171 -26.93 35.14 -1.08
CA ARG A 171 -27.11 33.69 -1.19
C ARG A 171 -26.97 33.22 -2.64
N ARG A 172 -27.68 33.86 -3.58
CA ARG A 172 -27.63 33.52 -5.01
C ARG A 172 -26.26 33.72 -5.64
N VAL A 173 -25.53 34.75 -5.22
CA VAL A 173 -24.18 35.03 -5.76
C VAL A 173 -23.20 33.95 -5.32
N VAL A 174 -23.24 33.55 -4.04
CA VAL A 174 -22.37 32.50 -3.50
C VAL A 174 -22.78 31.12 -4.02
N GLU A 175 -24.08 30.84 -4.18
CA GLU A 175 -24.60 29.61 -4.81
C GLU A 175 -24.04 29.43 -6.23
N ARG A 176 -24.01 30.49 -7.04
CA ARG A 176 -23.41 30.41 -8.38
C ARG A 176 -21.92 30.04 -8.34
N CYS A 177 -21.19 30.61 -7.37
CA CYS A 177 -19.78 30.31 -7.18
C CYS A 177 -19.57 28.85 -6.74
N TYR A 178 -20.44 28.37 -5.84
CA TYR A 178 -20.49 26.98 -5.40
C TYR A 178 -20.78 26.02 -6.56
N ASP A 179 -21.72 26.35 -7.44
CA ASP A 179 -22.06 25.53 -8.61
C ASP A 179 -20.86 25.40 -9.57
N VAL A 180 -20.13 26.49 -9.79
CA VAL A 180 -18.92 26.47 -10.63
C VAL A 180 -17.80 25.66 -9.96
N MET A 181 -17.59 25.82 -8.64
CA MET A 181 -16.60 25.03 -7.90
C MET A 181 -16.94 23.54 -7.94
N SER A 182 -18.18 23.16 -7.63
CA SER A 182 -18.62 21.76 -7.55
C SER A 182 -18.67 21.07 -8.91
N SER A 183 -18.86 21.81 -10.00
CA SER A 183 -18.80 21.29 -11.37
C SER A 183 -17.41 21.34 -12.01
N SER A 184 -16.40 21.87 -11.31
CA SER A 184 -15.04 21.95 -11.83
C SER A 184 -14.34 20.58 -11.83
N PRO A 185 -13.37 20.34 -12.74
CA PRO A 185 -12.64 19.08 -12.78
C PRO A 185 -11.95 18.79 -11.45
N GLU A 186 -12.13 17.57 -10.93
CA GLU A 186 -11.60 17.15 -9.63
C GLU A 186 -10.07 17.02 -9.60
N ARG A 187 -9.44 16.82 -10.76
CA ARG A 187 -7.98 16.75 -10.91
C ARG A 187 -7.32 18.11 -10.67
N SER A 188 -6.14 18.14 -10.06
CA SER A 188 -5.26 19.32 -9.99
C SER A 188 -3.94 19.05 -10.71
N HIS A 189 -3.14 20.09 -10.93
CA HIS A 189 -1.82 19.99 -11.54
C HIS A 189 -0.90 21.07 -10.96
N ALA A 190 0.42 20.83 -10.98
CA ALA A 190 1.41 21.78 -10.47
C ALA A 190 1.29 23.19 -11.11
N SER A 191 0.83 23.26 -12.37
CA SER A 191 0.62 24.51 -13.09
C SER A 191 -0.52 25.38 -12.56
N VAL A 192 -1.43 24.83 -11.75
CA VAL A 192 -2.57 25.56 -11.18
C VAL A 192 -2.52 25.70 -9.66
N GLN A 193 -1.56 25.07 -8.96
CA GLN A 193 -1.48 25.11 -7.49
C GLN A 193 -1.50 26.53 -6.90
N GLN A 194 -0.74 27.47 -7.47
CA GLN A 194 -0.74 28.85 -6.99
C GLN A 194 -2.10 29.54 -7.22
N LEU A 195 -2.80 29.19 -8.30
CA LEU A 195 -4.12 29.73 -8.61
C LEU A 195 -5.18 29.13 -7.66
N GLU A 196 -5.10 27.84 -7.36
CA GLU A 196 -5.95 27.16 -6.39
C GLU A 196 -5.81 27.72 -4.98
N GLN A 197 -4.58 28.01 -4.53
CA GLN A 197 -4.37 28.66 -3.24
C GLN A 197 -5.00 30.06 -3.20
N LYS A 198 -4.81 30.86 -4.25
CA LYS A 198 -5.44 32.20 -4.36
C LYS A 198 -6.96 32.11 -4.34
N ILE A 199 -7.55 31.10 -4.97
CA ILE A 199 -8.99 30.87 -4.95
C ILE A 199 -9.46 30.58 -3.52
N LEU A 200 -8.78 29.68 -2.79
CA LEU A 200 -9.15 29.37 -1.40
C LEU A 200 -9.02 30.59 -0.47
N ASP A 201 -7.94 31.37 -0.63
CA ASP A 201 -7.74 32.59 0.14
C ASP A 201 -8.86 33.61 -0.13
N ALA A 202 -9.25 33.78 -1.40
CA ALA A 202 -10.36 34.66 -1.79
C ALA A 202 -11.72 34.17 -1.28
N ILE A 203 -11.97 32.85 -1.21
CA ILE A 203 -13.17 32.29 -0.56
C ILE A 203 -13.15 32.58 0.95
N GLY A 204 -11.98 32.54 1.60
CA GLY A 204 -11.82 32.99 2.98
C GLY A 204 -12.15 34.47 3.16
N ASP A 205 -11.77 35.32 2.20
CA ASP A 205 -12.17 36.73 2.17
C ASP A 205 -13.67 36.93 1.97
N MET A 206 -14.30 36.10 1.13
CA MET A 206 -15.76 36.08 0.98
C MET A 206 -16.46 35.74 2.31
N GLU A 207 -15.97 34.76 3.06
CA GLU A 207 -16.54 34.41 4.36
C GLU A 207 -16.46 35.59 5.33
N ARG A 208 -15.32 36.29 5.37
CA ARG A 208 -15.14 37.51 6.18
C ARG A 208 -16.06 38.64 5.75
N ALA A 209 -16.18 38.89 4.43
CA ALA A 209 -17.05 39.92 3.88
C ALA A 209 -18.54 39.65 4.16
N SER A 210 -18.95 38.37 4.10
CA SER A 210 -20.31 37.93 4.44
C SER A 210 -20.65 38.20 5.91
N ARG A 211 -19.73 37.92 6.85
CA ARG A 211 -19.94 38.19 8.28
C ARG A 211 -20.02 39.68 8.60
N ASN A 212 -19.30 40.51 7.84
CA ASN A 212 -19.28 41.96 8.03
C ASN A 212 -20.42 42.69 7.30
N GLY A 213 -21.31 41.97 6.60
CA GLY A 213 -22.44 42.55 5.87
C GLY A 213 -22.04 43.36 4.62
N ASN A 214 -20.82 43.20 4.12
CA ASN A 214 -20.33 43.93 2.94
C ASN A 214 -20.75 43.24 1.64
N THR A 215 -22.00 43.50 1.22
CA THR A 215 -22.64 42.91 0.03
C THR A 215 -21.90 43.24 -1.28
N GLU A 216 -21.42 44.48 -1.45
CA GLU A 216 -20.69 44.90 -2.66
C GLU A 216 -19.31 44.24 -2.76
N GLY A 217 -18.57 44.20 -1.66
CA GLY A 217 -17.26 43.53 -1.60
C GLY A 217 -17.38 42.03 -1.87
N LEU A 218 -18.40 41.39 -1.30
CA LEU A 218 -18.67 39.98 -1.50
C LEU A 218 -19.03 39.65 -2.95
N THR A 219 -19.81 40.50 -3.61
CA THR A 219 -20.19 40.29 -5.02
C THR A 219 -18.96 40.37 -5.93
N ARG A 220 -18.07 41.34 -5.70
CA ARG A 220 -16.81 41.44 -6.45
C ARG A 220 -15.91 40.23 -6.23
N LEU A 221 -15.72 39.82 -4.98
CA LEU A 221 -14.93 38.62 -4.64
C LEU A 221 -15.50 37.36 -5.28
N ALA A 222 -16.84 37.21 -5.33
CA ALA A 222 -17.49 36.07 -5.96
C ALA A 222 -17.27 36.04 -7.49
N ASP A 223 -17.34 37.19 -8.15
CA ASP A 223 -17.04 37.29 -9.59
C ASP A 223 -15.58 36.98 -9.87
N ASP A 224 -14.65 37.47 -9.04
CA ASP A 224 -13.21 37.18 -9.14
C ASP A 224 -12.92 35.69 -8.94
N VAL A 225 -13.50 35.06 -7.92
CA VAL A 225 -13.38 33.61 -7.67
C VAL A 225 -13.93 32.81 -8.85
N THR A 226 -15.08 33.22 -9.39
CA THR A 226 -15.67 32.56 -10.57
C THR A 226 -14.77 32.69 -11.80
N GLY A 227 -14.14 33.85 -12.00
CA GLY A 227 -13.15 34.07 -13.05
C GLY A 227 -11.93 33.17 -12.88
N MET A 228 -11.34 33.15 -11.70
CA MET A 228 -10.18 32.32 -11.38
C MET A 228 -10.48 30.82 -11.54
N LEU A 229 -11.67 30.36 -11.15
CA LEU A 229 -12.10 28.97 -11.35
C LEU A 229 -12.19 28.60 -12.82
N ARG A 230 -12.73 29.50 -13.66
CA ARG A 230 -12.78 29.29 -15.12
C ARG A 230 -11.39 29.25 -15.73
N ASP A 231 -10.50 30.15 -15.31
CA ASP A 231 -9.11 30.16 -15.78
C ASP A 231 -8.37 28.88 -15.37
N ARG A 232 -8.55 28.43 -14.12
CA ARG A 232 -8.03 27.17 -13.62
C ARG A 232 -8.52 25.99 -14.47
N ASN A 233 -9.82 25.93 -14.76
CA ASN A 233 -10.41 24.88 -15.58
C ASN A 233 -9.88 24.89 -17.01
N ARG A 234 -9.68 26.08 -17.60
CA ARG A 234 -9.07 26.24 -18.92
C ARG A 234 -7.62 25.74 -18.94
N ILE A 235 -6.81 26.12 -17.97
CA ILE A 235 -5.41 25.67 -17.87
C ILE A 235 -5.34 24.14 -17.76
N LEU A 236 -6.27 23.52 -17.02
CA LEU A 236 -6.33 22.06 -16.90
C LEU A 236 -6.87 21.35 -18.13
N GLN A 237 -7.60 22.03 -19.01
CA GLN A 237 -7.97 21.49 -20.32
C GLN A 237 -6.80 21.54 -21.31
N MET A 238 -5.90 22.52 -21.16
CA MET A 238 -4.74 22.69 -22.05
C MET A 238 -3.55 21.79 -21.70
N ASN A 239 -3.39 21.42 -20.42
CA ASN A 239 -2.32 20.54 -19.95
C ASN A 239 -2.69 19.05 -19.99
N HIS A 240 -3.53 18.66 -20.95
CA HIS A 240 -4.12 17.33 -21.04
C HIS A 240 -3.30 16.34 -21.87
#